data_AF-H0R1D7-F1
#
_entry.id   AF-H0R1D7-F1
#
_cell.length_a   1.000
_cell.length_b   1.000
_cell.length_c   1.000
_cell.angle_alpha   90.00
_cell.angle_beta   90.00
_cell.angle_gamma   90.00
#
_symmetry.space_group_name_H-M   'P 1'
#
loop_
_entity.id
_entity.type
_entity.pdbx_description
1 polymer ?
#
loop_
_entity_poly.entity_id
_entity_poly.type
_entity_poly.pdbx_seq_one_letter_code
_entity_poly.pdbx_strand_id
1 'polypeptide(L)'
;MKQSTASTSSLRRRIAIAVAGAGAASVLMTGGMAQAAPAHPGPAKVAPAPHTKVPGTSCTLAQVEKALAKEDPALWKKISANPKRKKLFESMIVKTPEQRKELRAQWKKKHPHAKGHHRMNKQNRAQHKKEFQALRAKVKATCGQY
;
A
#
# COMPACT_ATOMS: atom_id res chain seq x y z
N MET A 1 45.53 4.49 38.07
CA MET A 1 45.62 3.51 39.18
C MET A 1 44.29 2.73 39.15
N LYS A 2 44.19 1.55 38.51
CA LYS A 2 44.29 0.18 39.11
C LYS A 2 43.46 0.09 40.41
N GLN A 3 42.39 -0.73 40.55
CA GLN A 3 42.26 -2.20 40.42
C GLN A 3 40.75 -2.58 40.25
N SER A 4 40.34 -3.51 39.36
CA SER A 4 40.10 -4.98 39.53
C SER A 4 39.04 -5.34 40.60
N THR A 5 38.05 -6.25 40.46
CA THR A 5 37.89 -7.48 39.65
C THR A 5 36.45 -8.06 39.74
N ALA A 6 36.02 -8.71 38.65
CA ALA A 6 35.13 -9.87 38.43
C ALA A 6 34.12 -10.36 39.51
N SER A 7 32.90 -10.69 39.05
CA SER A 7 32.26 -11.98 39.39
C SER A 7 31.31 -12.44 38.26
N THR A 8 31.25 -13.76 38.11
CA THR A 8 30.88 -14.55 36.93
C THR A 8 29.47 -15.14 37.09
N SER A 9 28.99 -15.81 36.03
CA SER A 9 27.93 -16.85 36.03
C SER A 9 26.54 -16.36 35.61
N SER A 10 26.16 -16.58 34.34
CA SER A 10 25.44 -17.78 33.86
C SER A 10 23.97 -17.79 34.31
N LEU A 11 23.05 -17.65 33.36
CA LEU A 11 22.13 -18.73 33.00
C LEU A 11 21.19 -18.27 31.88
N ARG A 12 21.28 -18.99 30.76
CA ARG A 12 20.24 -19.05 29.74
C ARG A 12 18.98 -19.65 30.36
N ARG A 13 17.82 -19.00 30.20
CA ARG A 13 16.52 -19.69 30.29
C ARG A 13 15.67 -19.31 29.09
N ARG A 14 15.70 -20.19 28.09
CA ARG A 14 14.63 -20.34 27.10
C ARG A 14 13.43 -20.92 27.84
N ILE A 15 12.31 -20.21 27.84
CA ILE A 15 11.03 -20.75 28.28
C ILE A 15 10.13 -20.72 27.06
N ALA A 16 10.03 -21.88 26.41
CA ALA A 16 8.96 -22.21 25.50
C ALA A 16 7.80 -22.72 26.35
N ILE A 17 6.67 -22.02 26.33
CA ILE A 17 5.41 -22.51 26.88
C ILE A 17 4.44 -22.60 25.72
N ALA A 18 4.16 -23.83 25.32
CA ALA A 18 2.98 -24.17 24.55
C ALA A 18 1.83 -24.37 25.53
N VAL A 19 0.74 -23.61 25.38
CA VAL A 19 -0.55 -23.95 25.99
C VAL A 19 -1.57 -24.04 24.86
N ALA A 20 -2.17 -25.21 24.79
CA ALA A 20 -3.24 -25.59 23.91
C ALA A 20 -4.59 -25.03 24.39
N GLY A 21 -5.47 -24.75 23.43
CA GLY A 21 -6.89 -25.05 23.55
C GLY A 21 -7.85 -23.93 23.97
N ALA A 22 -9.10 -24.13 23.52
CA ALA A 22 -10.35 -23.46 23.85
C ALA A 22 -10.68 -22.14 23.16
N GLY A 23 -11.63 -22.22 22.21
CA GLY A 23 -12.40 -21.08 21.76
C GLY A 23 -13.52 -20.72 22.74
N ALA A 24 -13.96 -19.46 22.70
CA ALA A 24 -15.32 -18.98 22.97
C ALA A 24 -15.37 -17.47 22.74
N ALA A 25 -16.58 -16.99 22.52
CA ALA A 25 -16.94 -15.75 21.86
C ALA A 25 -16.89 -14.48 22.73
N SER A 26 -16.72 -13.34 22.03
CA SER A 26 -17.34 -12.02 22.22
C SER A 26 -17.42 -11.40 23.62
N VAL A 27 -16.61 -10.36 23.89
CA VAL A 27 -17.09 -9.08 24.48
C VAL A 27 -16.11 -7.94 24.16
N LEU A 28 -16.51 -6.97 23.34
CA LEU A 28 -16.05 -5.57 23.45
C LEU A 28 -17.27 -4.70 23.14
N MET A 29 -18.08 -4.45 24.17
CA MET A 29 -18.17 -3.15 24.84
C MET A 29 -18.45 -1.97 23.90
N THR A 30 -19.74 -1.64 23.87
CA THR A 30 -20.29 -0.30 23.66
C THR A 30 -19.58 0.77 24.49
N GLY A 31 -19.29 1.93 23.89
CA GLY A 31 -19.11 3.18 24.63
C GLY A 31 -17.76 3.86 24.47
N GLY A 32 -17.58 4.52 23.32
CA GLY A 32 -16.46 5.44 23.11
C GLY A 32 -16.63 6.13 21.76
N MET A 33 -17.20 7.33 21.77
CA MET A 33 -17.37 8.18 20.58
C MET A 33 -15.99 8.67 20.10
N ALA A 34 -15.23 7.80 19.44
CA ALA A 34 -14.17 8.23 18.55
C ALA A 34 -14.82 8.55 17.21
N GLN A 35 -14.72 9.81 16.77
CA GLN A 35 -15.08 10.24 15.42
C GLN A 35 -14.28 9.42 14.40
N ALA A 36 -14.82 8.27 14.03
CA ALA A 36 -14.37 7.50 12.90
C ALA A 36 -14.87 8.22 11.65
N ALA A 37 -13.96 8.92 10.97
CA ALA A 37 -14.13 9.18 9.54
C ALA A 37 -14.60 7.85 8.90
N PRO A 38 -15.68 7.84 8.10
CA PRO A 38 -16.34 6.61 7.69
C PRO A 38 -15.34 5.69 6.98
N ALA A 39 -14.92 4.66 7.70
CA ALA A 39 -14.24 3.52 7.15
C ALA A 39 -15.22 2.88 6.19
N HIS A 40 -14.88 2.87 4.89
CA HIS A 40 -15.65 2.16 3.88
C HIS A 40 -15.94 0.72 4.37
N PRO A 41 -17.22 0.30 4.49
CA PRO A 41 -17.57 -1.09 4.72
C PRO A 41 -17.36 -1.82 3.39
N GLY A 42 -16.11 -2.19 3.14
CA GLY A 42 -15.77 -3.26 2.21
C GLY A 42 -15.11 -4.38 3.04
N PRO A 43 -15.10 -5.63 2.54
CA PRO A 43 -14.33 -6.69 3.19
C PRO A 43 -12.93 -6.15 3.45
N ALA A 44 -12.35 -6.44 4.62
CA ALA A 44 -10.99 -6.04 4.96
C ALA A 44 -10.08 -6.43 3.79
N LYS A 45 -9.75 -5.46 2.94
CA LYS A 45 -9.00 -5.73 1.71
C LYS A 45 -7.59 -6.08 2.15
N VAL A 46 -7.35 -7.39 2.22
CA VAL A 46 -6.02 -7.98 2.29
C VAL A 46 -5.20 -7.32 1.19
N ALA A 47 -4.01 -6.84 1.55
CA ALA A 47 -3.11 -6.26 0.56
C ALA A 47 -2.85 -7.32 -0.52
N PRO A 48 -2.83 -6.94 -1.82
CA PRO A 48 -2.55 -7.91 -2.87
C PRO A 48 -1.21 -8.58 -2.63
N ALA A 49 -1.11 -9.88 -2.91
CA ALA A 49 0.15 -10.60 -2.74
C ALA A 49 1.21 -10.05 -3.71
N PRO A 50 2.51 -10.08 -3.35
CA PRO A 50 3.59 -9.60 -4.21
C PRO A 50 3.61 -10.25 -5.61
N HIS A 51 3.16 -11.50 -5.71
CA HIS A 51 3.10 -12.27 -6.96
C HIS A 51 1.81 -12.04 -7.78
N THR A 52 0.88 -11.22 -7.30
CA THR A 52 -0.36 -10.90 -8.03
C THR A 52 -0.02 -10.26 -9.38
N LYS A 53 -0.61 -10.77 -10.45
CA LYS A 53 -0.43 -10.24 -11.81
C LYS A 53 -1.08 -8.87 -11.96
N VAL A 54 -0.40 -7.96 -12.66
CA VAL A 54 -0.92 -6.63 -12.97
C VAL A 54 -1.67 -6.68 -14.31
N PRO A 55 -2.98 -6.37 -14.34
CA PRO A 55 -3.77 -6.44 -15.58
C PRO A 55 -3.20 -5.59 -16.72
N GLY A 56 -3.13 -6.19 -17.91
CA GLY A 56 -2.57 -5.55 -19.11
C GLY A 56 -1.04 -5.55 -19.18
N THR A 57 -0.37 -6.31 -18.32
CA THR A 57 1.07 -6.58 -18.32
C THR A 57 1.32 -8.06 -18.02
N SER A 58 2.50 -8.58 -18.36
CA SER A 58 2.95 -9.93 -17.94
C SER A 58 3.55 -9.97 -16.52
N CYS A 59 3.71 -8.80 -15.90
CA CYS A 59 4.46 -8.60 -14.67
C CYS A 59 3.61 -8.80 -13.41
N THR A 60 4.30 -9.17 -12.33
CA THR A 60 3.74 -9.22 -10.98
C THR A 60 3.80 -7.86 -10.30
N LEU A 61 3.06 -7.69 -9.20
CA LEU A 61 3.07 -6.47 -8.40
C LEU A 61 4.49 -6.12 -7.94
N ALA A 62 5.24 -7.07 -7.38
CA ALA A 62 6.61 -6.84 -6.92
C ALA A 62 7.55 -6.38 -8.03
N GLN A 63 7.43 -6.96 -9.22
CA GLN A 63 8.21 -6.58 -10.40
C GLN A 63 7.93 -5.15 -10.82
N VAL A 64 6.66 -4.75 -10.81
CA VAL A 64 6.25 -3.38 -11.15
C VAL A 64 6.71 -2.39 -10.10
N GLU A 65 6.68 -2.74 -8.82
CA GLU A 65 7.21 -1.89 -7.74
C GLU A 65 8.72 -1.66 -7.89
N LYS A 66 9.50 -2.71 -8.16
CA LYS A 66 10.94 -2.61 -8.41
C LYS A 66 11.26 -1.79 -9.66
N ALA A 67 10.54 -2.04 -10.76
CA ALA A 67 10.70 -1.26 -11.99
C ALA A 67 10.37 0.21 -11.77
N LEU A 68 9.28 0.52 -11.05
CA LEU A 68 8.92 1.89 -10.71
C LEU A 68 9.97 2.57 -9.82
N ALA A 69 10.54 1.84 -8.87
CA ALA A 69 11.64 2.33 -8.03
C ALA A 69 12.89 2.68 -8.82
N LYS A 70 13.14 2.01 -9.96
CA LYS A 70 14.26 2.31 -10.85
C LYS A 70 13.97 3.45 -11.82
N GLU A 71 12.81 3.42 -12.47
CA GLU A 71 12.44 4.40 -13.51
C GLU A 71 12.11 5.78 -12.93
N ASP A 72 11.50 5.83 -11.75
CA ASP A 72 11.20 7.07 -11.02
C ASP A 72 11.37 6.87 -9.51
N PRO A 73 12.62 6.92 -9.00
CA PRO A 73 12.91 6.73 -7.59
C PRO A 73 12.27 7.83 -6.72
N ALA A 74 12.10 9.04 -7.24
CA ALA A 74 11.52 10.14 -6.51
C ALA A 74 10.02 9.93 -6.27
N LEU A 75 9.28 9.48 -7.30
CA LEU A 75 7.88 9.10 -7.16
C LEU A 75 7.71 7.88 -6.27
N TRP A 76 8.54 6.85 -6.45
CA TRP A 76 8.46 5.65 -5.63
C TRP A 76 8.70 5.97 -4.15
N LYS A 77 9.68 6.83 -3.82
CA LYS A 77 9.91 7.29 -2.45
C LYS A 77 8.67 7.98 -1.86
N LYS A 78 7.97 8.82 -2.64
CA LYS A 78 6.73 9.47 -2.19
C LYS A 78 5.60 8.47 -1.92
N ILE A 79 5.48 7.44 -2.75
CA ILE A 79 4.46 6.38 -2.62
C ILE A 79 4.77 5.50 -1.40
N SER A 80 5.99 4.94 -1.35
CA SER A 80 6.43 3.99 -0.31
C SER A 80 6.58 4.62 1.07
N ALA A 81 6.94 5.90 1.17
CA ALA A 81 7.07 6.60 2.46
C ALA A 81 5.73 6.76 3.21
N ASN A 82 4.59 6.55 2.56
CA ASN A 82 3.28 6.62 3.22
C ASN A 82 2.52 5.29 3.03
N PRO A 83 2.29 4.52 4.12
CA PRO A 83 1.63 3.22 4.04
C PRO A 83 0.24 3.27 3.39
N LYS A 84 -0.52 4.36 3.59
CA LYS A 84 -1.83 4.54 2.95
C LYS A 84 -1.70 4.74 1.44
N ARG A 85 -0.70 5.52 0.99
CA ARG A 85 -0.44 5.72 -0.44
C ARG A 85 0.07 4.45 -1.11
N LYS A 86 0.96 3.71 -0.43
CA LYS A 86 1.44 2.41 -0.92
C LYS A 86 0.29 1.42 -1.09
N LYS A 87 -0.53 1.23 -0.04
CA LYS A 87 -1.71 0.36 -0.10
C LYS A 87 -2.70 0.79 -1.19
N LEU A 88 -2.90 2.10 -1.37
CA LEU A 88 -3.74 2.61 -2.44
C LEU A 88 -3.16 2.26 -3.82
N PHE A 89 -1.86 2.46 -4.02
CA PHE A 89 -1.15 2.09 -5.25
C PHE A 89 -1.30 0.60 -5.56
N GLU A 90 -0.94 -0.28 -4.61
CA GLU A 90 -1.05 -1.74 -4.73
C GLU A 90 -2.49 -2.15 -5.06
N SER A 91 -3.47 -1.61 -4.33
CA SER A 91 -4.89 -1.93 -4.54
C SER A 91 -5.42 -1.47 -5.90
N MET A 92 -4.86 -0.40 -6.47
CA MET A 92 -5.29 0.16 -7.75
C MET A 92 -4.60 -0.49 -8.93
N ILE A 93 -3.31 -0.84 -8.80
CA ILE A 93 -2.53 -1.38 -9.90
C ILE A 93 -2.98 -2.78 -10.30
N VAL A 94 -3.49 -3.56 -9.36
CA VAL A 94 -4.05 -4.90 -9.63
C VAL A 94 -5.48 -4.89 -10.20
N LYS A 95 -6.13 -3.72 -10.31
CA LYS A 95 -7.49 -3.61 -10.86
C LYS A 95 -7.50 -3.54 -12.38
N THR A 96 -8.53 -4.10 -13.00
CA THR A 96 -8.76 -3.96 -14.44
C THR A 96 -9.15 -2.52 -14.80
N PRO A 97 -9.00 -2.11 -16.08
CA PRO A 97 -9.46 -0.81 -16.54
C PRO A 97 -10.95 -0.56 -16.27
N GLU A 98 -11.79 -1.58 -16.38
CA GLU A 98 -13.24 -1.54 -16.16
C GLU A 98 -13.55 -1.29 -14.69
N GLN A 99 -12.90 -2.04 -13.78
CA GLN A 99 -13.04 -1.84 -12.33
C GLN A 99 -12.60 -0.45 -11.90
N ARG A 100 -11.55 0.11 -12.53
CA ARG A 100 -11.11 1.49 -12.27
C ARG A 100 -12.08 2.53 -12.84
N LYS A 101 -12.78 2.24 -13.95
CA LYS A 101 -13.85 3.12 -14.46
C LYS A 101 -15.02 3.13 -13.50
N GLU A 102 -15.45 1.96 -13.03
CA GLU A 102 -16.57 1.82 -12.09
C GLU A 102 -16.28 2.52 -10.75
N LEU A 103 -15.10 2.30 -10.15
CA LEU A 103 -14.71 3.00 -8.92
C LEU A 103 -14.71 4.52 -9.07
N ARG A 104 -14.28 5.04 -10.24
CA ARG A 104 -14.34 6.47 -10.53
C ARG A 104 -15.79 6.96 -10.68
N ALA A 105 -16.68 6.18 -11.28
CA ALA A 105 -18.09 6.51 -11.38
C ALA A 105 -18.75 6.55 -10.00
N GLN A 106 -18.51 5.54 -9.16
CA GLN A 106 -19.01 5.50 -7.78
C GLN A 106 -18.47 6.66 -6.94
N TRP A 107 -17.18 6.98 -7.08
CA TRP A 107 -16.60 8.11 -6.38
C TRP A 107 -17.26 9.43 -6.79
N LYS A 108 -17.50 9.65 -8.09
CA LYS A 108 -18.23 10.85 -8.57
C LYS A 108 -19.64 10.94 -8.00
N LYS A 109 -20.38 9.81 -7.97
CA LYS A 109 -21.73 9.76 -7.39
C LYS A 109 -21.73 10.09 -5.89
N LYS A 110 -20.74 9.59 -5.14
CA LYS A 110 -20.58 9.83 -3.70
C LYS A 110 -20.03 11.21 -3.36
N HIS A 111 -19.36 11.86 -4.31
CA HIS A 111 -18.75 13.17 -4.14
C HIS A 111 -19.21 14.16 -5.23
N PRO A 112 -20.51 14.50 -5.30
CA PRO A 112 -21.06 15.37 -6.34
C PRO A 112 -20.48 16.79 -6.32
N HIS A 113 -20.01 17.25 -5.15
CA HIS A 113 -19.42 18.58 -4.95
C HIS A 113 -17.90 18.58 -4.87
N ALA A 114 -17.23 17.46 -5.15
CA ALA A 114 -15.77 17.47 -5.27
C ALA A 114 -15.37 18.24 -6.53
N LYS A 115 -15.32 19.57 -6.42
CA LYS A 115 -14.70 20.43 -7.41
C LYS A 115 -13.25 19.99 -7.50
N GLY A 116 -12.79 19.59 -8.69
CA GLY A 116 -11.43 19.08 -8.86
C GLY A 116 -10.41 20.07 -8.32
N HIS A 117 -9.88 19.82 -7.12
CA HIS A 117 -8.96 20.72 -6.41
C HIS A 117 -7.58 20.85 -7.09
N HIS A 118 -7.43 20.32 -8.30
CA HIS A 118 -6.22 20.39 -9.08
C HIS A 118 -6.27 21.67 -9.93
N ARG A 119 -5.84 22.79 -9.34
CA ARG A 119 -5.58 24.06 -10.04
C ARG A 119 -4.34 23.92 -10.97
N MET A 120 -4.29 22.89 -11.80
CA MET A 120 -3.31 22.78 -12.88
C MET A 120 -3.93 23.37 -14.15
N ASN A 121 -3.20 24.26 -14.81
CA ASN A 121 -3.60 24.76 -16.12
C ASN A 121 -3.69 23.58 -17.13
N LYS A 122 -4.38 23.78 -18.26
CA LYS A 122 -4.60 22.71 -19.26
C LYS A 122 -3.28 22.13 -19.80
N GLN A 123 -2.27 22.98 -20.00
CA GLN A 123 -0.96 22.60 -20.55
C GLN A 123 -0.20 21.68 -19.58
N ASN A 124 -0.04 22.10 -18.33
CA ASN A 124 0.62 21.32 -17.27
C ASN A 124 -0.10 19.99 -17.04
N ARG A 125 -1.43 19.97 -17.10
CA ARG A 125 -2.20 18.73 -16.99
C ARG A 125 -1.94 17.79 -18.17
N ALA A 126 -1.88 18.31 -19.39
CA ALA A 126 -1.57 17.53 -20.57
C ALA A 126 -0.13 16.98 -20.53
N GLN A 127 0.82 17.80 -20.08
CA GLN A 127 2.21 17.41 -19.91
C GLN A 127 2.35 16.31 -18.85
N HIS A 128 1.83 16.51 -17.64
CA HIS A 128 1.83 15.47 -16.60
C HIS A 128 1.18 14.16 -17.08
N LYS A 129 0.11 14.25 -17.86
CA LYS A 129 -0.53 13.06 -18.45
C LYS A 129 0.41 12.35 -19.41
N LYS A 130 1.13 13.07 -20.27
CA LYS A 130 2.12 12.50 -21.19
C LYS A 130 3.29 11.86 -20.43
N GLU A 131 3.86 12.56 -19.47
CA GLU A 131 4.96 12.07 -18.62
C GLU A 131 4.56 10.80 -17.88
N PHE A 132 3.37 10.78 -17.27
CA PHE A 132 2.87 9.61 -16.57
C PHE A 132 2.58 8.43 -17.51
N GLN A 133 2.11 8.70 -18.73
CA GLN A 133 1.94 7.67 -19.75
C GLN A 133 3.28 7.09 -20.22
N ALA A 134 4.28 7.94 -20.42
CA ALA A 134 5.63 7.52 -20.78
C ALA A 134 6.27 6.67 -19.67
N LEU A 135 6.18 7.11 -18.41
CA LEU A 135 6.65 6.34 -17.26
C LEU A 135 5.96 4.97 -17.19
N ARG A 136 4.63 4.93 -17.34
CA ARG A 136 3.88 3.67 -17.34
C ARG A 136 4.31 2.74 -18.48
N ALA A 137 4.57 3.28 -19.67
CA ALA A 137 5.06 2.50 -20.80
C ALA A 137 6.46 1.92 -20.52
N LYS A 138 7.38 2.73 -19.98
CA LYS A 138 8.72 2.28 -19.57
C LYS A 138 8.65 1.18 -18.53
N VAL A 139 7.93 1.41 -17.43
CA VAL A 139 7.73 0.41 -16.37
C VAL A 139 7.12 -0.88 -16.92
N LYS A 140 6.15 -0.79 -17.83
CA LYS A 140 5.56 -1.98 -18.47
C LYS A 140 6.59 -2.73 -19.33
N ALA A 141 7.51 -2.03 -19.99
CA ALA A 141 8.55 -2.64 -20.81
C ALA A 141 9.67 -3.27 -19.97
N THR A 142 10.04 -2.64 -18.84
CA THR A 142 11.19 -3.05 -18.02
C THR A 142 10.82 -3.98 -16.87
N CYS A 143 9.54 -4.08 -16.47
CA CYS A 143 9.15 -4.89 -15.32
C CYS A 143 9.45 -6.39 -15.45
N GLY A 144 9.59 -6.93 -16.66
CA GLY A 144 9.99 -8.33 -16.86
C GLY A 144 11.45 -8.62 -16.48
N GLN A 145 12.26 -7.58 -16.28
CA GLN A 145 13.68 -7.69 -15.90
C GLN A 145 13.90 -7.81 -14.39
N TYR A 146 12.83 -7.72 -13.58
CA TYR A 146 12.87 -7.68 -12.11
C TYR A 146 12.17 -8.87 -11.46
#